data_AF-A0A7S3MBC9-F1
#
_entry.id   AF-A0A7S3MBC9-F1
#
_cell.length_a   1.000
_cell.length_b   1.000
_cell.length_c   1.000
_cell.angle_alpha   90.00
_cell.angle_beta   90.00
_cell.angle_gamma   90.00
#
_symmetry.space_group_name_H-M   'P 1'
#
loop_
_entity.id
_entity.type
_entity.pdbx_description
1 polymer ?
#
loop_
_entity_poly.entity_id
_entity_poly.type
_entity_poly.pdbx_seq_one_letter_code
_entity_poly.pdbx_strand_id
1 'polypeptide(L)'
;ASCHCICTMFLYLICALSVAFASAAHRHTYYLPGVAPSTYNKADPAKLYVNKLTSTKTQIPYDYYSLPYCRPKKFGLQSENLGEVLSGDRIENSVYKLEVKVSKSCEVACVKKLKKSEKDAFVKAIDDDYKVHWMVDNMPVGVLNSIPGSEEKAFTRGFPVGFTSKTSAGLNRFLNNHLRIIVKYHDDIDGTGDNEDEPTTKIVGFRVEPMSIKHAWAGDSFNPGSTTLSTCSSSSPATNDPRNYLNVDKSPDSTVVFTYDVVWEKSAVEWTERWDVYLNSNAPSEKVHWFSITNSFMIILFLSVMIAIILLRALRKDIAQYNDPS
;
A
#
# COMPACT_ATOMS: atom_id res chain seq x y z
N ALA A 1 -64.05 -0.76 35.71
CA ALA A 1 -63.45 0.53 35.31
C ALA A 1 -61.93 0.56 35.54
N SER A 2 -61.38 -0.07 36.58
CA SER A 2 -59.98 0.11 36.98
C SER A 2 -58.93 -0.65 36.14
N CYS A 3 -59.30 -1.74 35.44
CA CYS A 3 -58.34 -2.53 34.64
C CYS A 3 -58.01 -1.90 33.27
N HIS A 4 -58.99 -1.19 32.66
CA HIS A 4 -58.80 -0.54 31.35
C HIS A 4 -57.89 0.69 31.43
N CYS A 5 -57.86 1.37 32.58
CA CYS A 5 -57.06 2.58 32.79
C CYS A 5 -55.56 2.29 33.01
N ILE A 6 -55.25 1.12 33.60
CA ILE A 6 -53.87 0.69 33.85
C ILE A 6 -53.21 0.22 32.54
N CYS A 7 -53.97 -0.46 31.68
CA CYS A 7 -53.47 -0.96 30.39
C CYS A 7 -53.17 0.18 29.41
N THR A 8 -54.00 1.23 29.37
CA THR A 8 -53.73 2.41 28.55
C THR A 8 -52.54 3.21 29.06
N MET A 9 -52.38 3.38 30.38
CA MET A 9 -51.19 4.02 30.95
C MET A 9 -49.89 3.29 30.60
N PHE A 10 -49.87 1.96 30.66
CA PHE A 10 -48.69 1.17 30.28
C PHE A 10 -48.36 1.30 28.79
N LEU A 11 -49.37 1.34 27.92
CA LEU A 11 -49.15 1.51 26.48
C LEU A 11 -48.56 2.90 26.16
N TYR A 12 -49.07 3.96 26.81
CA TYR A 12 -48.53 5.32 26.66
C TYR A 12 -47.11 5.44 27.22
N LEU A 13 -46.80 4.76 28.32
CA LEU A 13 -45.44 4.75 28.88
C LEU A 13 -44.45 4.04 27.95
N ILE A 14 -44.84 2.92 27.34
CA ILE A 14 -44.01 2.18 26.38
C ILE A 14 -43.81 2.99 25.09
N CYS A 15 -44.85 3.67 24.59
CA CYS A 15 -44.72 4.58 23.45
C CYS A 15 -43.85 5.81 23.77
N ALA A 16 -43.96 6.38 24.97
CA ALA A 16 -43.12 7.50 25.38
C ALA A 16 -41.65 7.07 25.52
N LEU A 17 -41.39 5.88 26.05
CA LEU A 17 -40.04 5.31 26.16
C LEU A 17 -39.45 4.96 24.79
N SER A 18 -40.24 4.47 23.83
CA SER A 18 -39.74 4.19 22.48
C SER A 18 -39.44 5.46 21.68
N VAL A 19 -40.25 6.51 21.84
CA VAL A 19 -39.99 7.83 21.23
C VAL A 19 -38.79 8.53 21.91
N ALA A 20 -38.61 8.36 23.22
CA ALA A 20 -37.42 8.86 23.94
C ALA A 20 -36.13 8.13 23.51
N PHE A 21 -36.18 6.81 23.28
CA PHE A 21 -35.05 6.06 22.75
C PHE A 21 -34.73 6.41 21.29
N ALA A 22 -35.75 6.70 20.48
CA ALA A 22 -35.55 7.14 19.09
C ALA A 22 -34.96 8.56 18.97
N SER A 23 -35.21 9.43 19.95
CA SER A 23 -34.68 10.81 19.99
C SER A 23 -33.31 10.93 20.64
N ALA A 24 -32.86 9.91 21.38
CA ALA A 24 -31.51 9.83 21.95
C ALA A 24 -30.48 9.20 21.01
N ALA A 25 -30.85 8.82 19.79
CA ALA A 25 -29.91 8.52 18.71
C ALA A 25 -29.25 9.81 18.21
N HIS A 26 -28.43 10.42 19.08
CA HIS A 26 -27.40 11.33 18.62
C HIS A 26 -26.56 10.59 17.59
N ARG A 27 -26.51 11.17 16.40
CA ARG A 27 -25.67 10.78 15.26
C ARG A 27 -24.20 10.84 15.67
N HIS A 28 -23.74 9.86 16.42
CA HIS A 28 -22.36 9.43 16.36
C HIS A 28 -22.29 8.44 15.21
N THR A 29 -22.14 8.99 14.00
CA THR A 29 -21.59 8.24 12.87
C THR A 29 -20.27 7.66 13.37
N TYR A 30 -20.27 6.37 13.70
CA TYR A 30 -19.04 5.63 13.97
C TYR A 30 -18.25 5.60 12.66
N TYR A 31 -17.46 6.64 12.42
CA TYR A 31 -16.51 6.67 11.33
C TYR A 31 -15.40 5.69 11.70
N LEU A 32 -15.34 4.57 10.97
CA LEU A 32 -14.16 3.72 10.94
C LEU A 32 -13.18 4.37 9.96
N PRO A 33 -12.07 4.96 10.44
CA PRO A 33 -11.06 5.51 9.55
C PRO A 33 -10.56 4.43 8.57
N GLY A 34 -10.45 4.81 7.30
CA GLY A 34 -10.08 3.92 6.19
C GLY A 34 -11.26 3.24 5.45
N VAL A 35 -12.52 3.44 5.86
CA VAL A 35 -13.69 2.83 5.20
C VAL A 35 -14.46 3.79 4.29
N ALA A 36 -14.57 5.07 4.67
CA ALA A 36 -15.30 6.07 3.88
C ALA A 36 -14.37 6.84 2.91
N PRO A 37 -14.87 7.26 1.73
CA PRO A 37 -14.09 8.01 0.75
C PRO A 37 -13.64 9.35 1.33
N SER A 38 -12.34 9.63 1.27
CA SER A 38 -11.82 10.98 1.49
C SER A 38 -12.06 11.81 0.23
N THR A 39 -12.70 12.96 0.38
CA THR A 39 -12.83 13.98 -0.66
C THR A 39 -11.80 15.08 -0.42
N TYR A 40 -11.23 15.59 -1.51
CA TYR A 40 -10.19 16.60 -1.49
C TYR A 40 -10.54 17.75 -2.43
N ASN A 41 -10.23 18.97 -2.01
CA ASN A 41 -10.18 20.15 -2.87
C ASN A 41 -8.83 20.27 -3.56
N LYS A 42 -8.75 21.14 -4.57
CA LYS A 42 -7.49 21.47 -5.22
C LYS A 42 -6.51 22.07 -4.22
N ALA A 43 -5.24 21.66 -4.30
CA ALA A 43 -4.15 22.04 -3.40
C ALA A 43 -4.29 21.54 -1.95
N ASP A 44 -5.30 20.73 -1.62
CA ASP A 44 -5.37 20.09 -0.31
C ASP A 44 -4.17 19.16 -0.08
N PRO A 45 -3.69 19.06 1.18
CA PRO A 45 -2.56 18.20 1.50
C PRO A 45 -2.97 16.72 1.46
N ALA A 46 -2.40 15.97 0.52
CA ALA A 46 -2.52 14.51 0.47
C ALA A 46 -1.34 13.88 1.22
N LYS A 47 -1.61 13.16 2.31
CA LYS A 47 -0.56 12.54 3.14
C LYS A 47 -0.06 11.26 2.48
N LEU A 48 1.26 11.18 2.31
CA LEU A 48 1.96 9.95 1.93
C LEU A 48 2.58 9.34 3.18
N TYR A 49 2.20 8.09 3.45
CA TYR A 49 2.75 7.30 4.54
C TYR A 49 3.66 6.20 4.03
N VAL A 50 4.62 5.81 4.87
CA VAL A 50 5.52 4.68 4.64
C VAL A 50 5.17 3.56 5.61
N ASN A 51 5.33 2.31 5.19
CA ASN A 51 5.01 1.14 6.01
C ASN A 51 6.23 0.24 6.17
N LYS A 52 6.44 -0.69 5.24
CA LYS A 52 7.44 -1.76 5.37
C LYS A 52 8.21 -2.05 4.10
N LEU A 53 9.25 -2.86 4.25
CA LEU A 53 10.08 -3.45 3.23
C LEU A 53 9.79 -4.95 3.20
N THR A 54 9.50 -5.51 2.03
CA THR A 54 9.33 -6.96 1.85
C THR A 54 10.21 -7.47 0.74
N SER A 55 10.71 -8.69 0.85
CA SER A 55 11.56 -9.33 -0.15
C SER A 55 10.81 -10.47 -0.84
N THR A 56 11.17 -10.75 -2.09
CA THR A 56 10.75 -11.99 -2.78
C THR A 56 11.64 -13.18 -2.43
N LYS A 57 12.82 -12.94 -1.85
CA LYS A 57 13.84 -13.94 -1.51
C LYS A 57 13.83 -14.33 -0.03
N THR A 58 13.47 -13.41 0.85
CA THR A 58 13.47 -13.62 2.31
C THR A 58 12.06 -13.50 2.89
N GLN A 59 11.83 -14.14 4.03
CA GLN A 59 10.53 -14.17 4.71
C GLN A 59 10.36 -13.05 5.75
N ILE A 60 11.41 -12.26 5.99
CA ILE A 60 11.43 -11.27 7.08
C ILE A 60 11.16 -9.87 6.52
N PRO A 61 10.01 -9.25 6.86
CA PRO A 61 9.77 -7.85 6.57
C PRO A 61 10.58 -6.95 7.51
N TYR A 62 10.96 -5.78 7.01
CA TYR A 62 11.62 -4.75 7.82
C TYR A 62 10.83 -3.45 7.79
N ASP A 63 10.92 -2.65 8.85
CA ASP A 63 10.34 -1.29 8.86
C ASP A 63 11.00 -0.44 7.77
N TYR A 64 10.26 0.50 7.16
CA TYR A 64 10.80 1.36 6.10
C TYR A 64 12.09 2.08 6.53
N TYR A 65 12.10 2.62 7.75
CA TYR A 65 13.25 3.34 8.30
C TYR A 65 14.36 2.48 8.87
N SER A 66 14.30 1.15 8.74
CA SER A 66 15.46 0.28 8.97
C SER A 66 16.57 0.56 7.95
N LEU A 67 16.20 0.93 6.73
CA LEU A 67 17.12 1.45 5.73
C LEU A 67 17.34 2.96 5.94
N PRO A 68 18.51 3.50 5.56
CA PRO A 68 18.91 4.86 5.90
C PRO A 68 18.25 5.94 5.01
N TYR A 69 16.93 5.83 4.77
CA TYR A 69 16.10 6.84 4.10
C TYR A 69 15.93 8.14 4.91
N CYS A 70 15.35 9.15 4.27
CA CYS A 70 15.01 10.45 4.85
C CYS A 70 13.90 10.34 5.91
N ARG A 71 14.21 10.68 7.16
CA ARG A 71 13.23 10.73 8.26
C ARG A 71 12.69 12.16 8.44
N PRO A 72 11.38 12.36 8.61
CA PRO A 72 10.82 13.68 8.88
C PRO A 72 11.19 14.15 10.30
N LYS A 73 11.18 15.48 10.50
CA LYS A 73 11.45 16.08 11.82
C LYS A 73 10.38 15.71 12.86
N LYS A 74 9.12 15.66 12.44
CA LYS A 74 7.98 15.18 13.24
C LYS A 74 7.77 13.70 12.92
N PHE A 75 8.41 12.85 13.69
CA PHE A 75 8.24 11.41 13.60
C PHE A 75 7.06 10.98 14.48
N GLY A 76 6.20 10.10 13.95
CA GLY A 76 5.07 9.56 14.70
C GLY A 76 4.43 8.42 13.94
N LEU A 77 4.16 7.33 14.66
CA LEU A 77 3.32 6.24 14.18
C LEU A 77 1.93 6.80 13.87
N GLN A 78 1.41 6.49 12.70
CA GLN A 78 0.02 6.71 12.35
C GLN A 78 -0.65 5.34 12.40
N SER A 79 -1.78 5.23 13.07
CA SER A 79 -2.61 4.02 13.01
C SER A 79 -3.97 4.48 12.53
N GLU A 80 -4.31 4.10 11.30
CA GLU A 80 -5.57 4.53 10.68
C GLU A 80 -6.68 3.52 10.97
N ASN A 81 -6.39 2.23 11.20
CA ASN A 81 -7.42 1.26 11.61
C ASN A 81 -6.94 0.12 12.53
N LEU A 82 -7.91 -0.57 13.14
CA LEU A 82 -7.67 -1.69 14.06
C LEU A 82 -7.02 -2.90 13.36
N GLY A 83 -7.33 -3.13 12.08
CA GLY A 83 -6.76 -4.23 11.30
C GLY A 83 -5.25 -4.08 11.07
N GLU A 84 -4.77 -2.86 10.84
CA GLU A 84 -3.36 -2.51 10.69
C GLU A 84 -2.59 -2.75 11.99
N VAL A 85 -3.18 -2.37 13.14
CA VAL A 85 -2.60 -2.62 14.45
C VAL A 85 -2.45 -4.12 14.72
N LEU A 86 -3.50 -4.91 14.42
CA LEU A 86 -3.47 -6.36 14.59
C LEU A 86 -2.50 -7.06 13.63
N SER A 87 -2.29 -6.49 12.44
CA SER A 87 -1.33 -6.98 11.45
C SER A 87 0.12 -6.66 11.82
N GLY A 88 0.34 -5.82 12.86
CA GLY A 88 1.65 -5.35 13.26
C GLY A 88 2.27 -4.36 12.27
N ASP A 89 1.45 -3.76 11.39
CA ASP A 89 1.94 -2.79 10.42
C ASP A 89 2.31 -1.47 11.13
N ARG A 90 3.49 -0.96 10.82
CA ARG A 90 4.03 0.28 11.40
C ARG A 90 3.97 1.38 10.37
N ILE A 91 2.82 2.04 10.27
CA ILE A 91 2.63 3.15 9.34
C ILE A 91 3.24 4.41 9.95
N GLU A 92 4.12 5.07 9.20
CA GLU A 92 4.91 6.21 9.66
C GLU A 92 4.81 7.37 8.67
N ASN A 93 5.00 8.59 9.17
CA ASN A 93 5.01 9.79 8.33
C ASN A 93 6.22 9.79 7.39
N SER A 94 6.00 10.22 6.14
CA SER A 94 7.07 10.40 5.16
C SER A 94 7.57 11.86 5.09
N VAL A 95 8.64 12.09 4.32
CA VAL A 95 9.15 13.44 3.99
C VAL A 95 8.52 14.02 2.72
N TYR A 96 7.77 13.22 1.97
CA TYR A 96 7.21 13.60 0.68
C TYR A 96 5.91 14.37 0.88
N LYS A 97 5.79 15.51 0.20
CA LYS A 97 4.63 16.39 0.32
C LYS A 97 3.86 16.37 -0.98
N LEU A 98 2.60 15.93 -0.92
CA LEU A 98 1.70 15.91 -2.05
C LEU A 98 0.59 16.94 -1.82
N GLU A 99 0.30 17.71 -2.86
CA GLU A 99 -0.80 18.67 -2.90
C GLU A 99 -1.69 18.27 -4.07
N VAL A 100 -2.99 18.11 -3.82
CA VAL A 100 -3.93 17.56 -4.79
C VAL A 100 -3.98 18.44 -6.04
N LYS A 101 -3.84 17.82 -7.23
CA LYS A 101 -3.80 18.48 -8.54
C LYS A 101 -2.63 19.47 -8.73
N VAL A 102 -1.63 19.48 -7.86
CA VAL A 102 -0.43 20.30 -8.00
C VAL A 102 0.75 19.39 -8.38
N SER A 103 1.17 19.48 -9.65
CA SER A 103 2.32 18.72 -10.13
C SER A 103 3.62 19.45 -9.80
N LYS A 104 4.64 18.70 -9.37
CA LYS A 104 5.97 19.21 -9.02
C LYS A 104 7.03 18.33 -9.68
N SER A 105 8.18 18.89 -10.04
CA SER A 105 9.25 18.14 -10.71
C SER A 105 10.59 18.46 -10.09
N CYS A 106 11.38 17.42 -9.83
CA CYS A 106 12.70 17.47 -9.21
C CYS A 106 12.69 18.11 -7.80
N GLU A 107 11.73 17.73 -6.96
CA GLU A 107 11.71 18.14 -5.56
C GLU A 107 12.76 17.37 -4.76
N VAL A 108 13.54 18.06 -3.92
CA VAL A 108 14.54 17.41 -3.07
C VAL A 108 13.89 16.98 -1.76
N ALA A 109 13.85 15.68 -1.50
CA ALA A 109 13.34 15.12 -0.25
C ALA A 109 14.35 15.29 0.89
N CYS A 110 15.58 14.83 0.69
CA CYS A 110 16.71 15.12 1.58
C CYS A 110 18.06 14.75 0.94
N VAL A 111 19.14 15.15 1.60
CA VAL A 111 20.49 14.70 1.28
C VAL A 111 21.08 13.94 2.45
N LYS A 112 21.68 12.79 2.16
CA LYS A 112 22.28 11.90 3.14
C LYS A 112 23.70 11.54 2.74
N LYS A 113 24.65 11.78 3.64
CA LYS A 113 25.98 11.19 3.55
C LYS A 113 25.96 9.83 4.23
N LEU A 114 26.02 8.76 3.45
CA LEU A 114 25.92 7.40 3.99
C LEU A 114 27.24 6.94 4.58
N LYS A 115 27.18 6.34 5.77
CA LYS A 115 28.29 5.59 6.38
C LYS A 115 28.48 4.26 5.66
N LYS A 116 29.63 3.61 5.86
CA LYS A 116 29.92 2.29 5.28
C LYS A 116 28.83 1.26 5.61
N SER A 117 28.44 1.14 6.88
CA SER A 117 27.36 0.23 7.31
C SER A 117 26.00 0.53 6.68
N GLU A 118 25.72 1.81 6.42
CA GLU A 118 24.48 2.26 5.78
C GLU A 118 24.45 1.95 4.28
N LYS A 119 25.60 2.05 3.61
CA LYS A 119 25.76 1.55 2.23
C LYS A 119 25.51 0.05 2.18
N ASP A 120 26.16 -0.70 3.08
CA ASP A 120 26.07 -2.16 3.11
C ASP A 120 24.62 -2.62 3.34
N ALA A 121 23.85 -1.88 4.14
CA ALA A 121 22.42 -2.12 4.32
C ALA A 121 21.62 -1.98 3.02
N PHE A 122 21.88 -0.93 2.23
CA PHE A 122 21.25 -0.78 0.91
C PHE A 122 21.70 -1.86 -0.07
N VAL A 123 22.99 -2.18 -0.12
CA VAL A 123 23.52 -3.23 -1.00
C VAL A 123 22.86 -4.57 -0.68
N LYS A 124 22.75 -4.92 0.61
CA LYS A 124 22.06 -6.13 1.05
C LYS A 124 20.58 -6.11 0.67
N ALA A 125 19.88 -5.00 0.89
CA ALA A 125 18.48 -4.87 0.50
C ALA A 125 18.26 -5.03 -1.02
N ILE A 126 19.18 -4.52 -1.84
CA ILE A 126 19.13 -4.67 -3.30
C ILE A 126 19.40 -6.13 -3.70
N ASP A 127 20.41 -6.76 -3.10
CA ASP A 127 20.75 -8.17 -3.37
C ASP A 127 19.61 -9.12 -2.98
N ASP A 128 18.93 -8.81 -1.87
CA ASP A 128 17.78 -9.56 -1.37
C ASP A 128 16.45 -9.18 -2.07
N ASP A 129 16.43 -8.34 -3.11
CA ASP A 129 15.22 -7.92 -3.85
C ASP A 129 14.11 -7.35 -2.94
N TYR A 130 14.49 -6.48 -2.01
CA TYR A 130 13.53 -5.77 -1.17
C TYR A 130 12.76 -4.71 -1.96
N LYS A 131 11.45 -4.65 -1.68
CA LYS A 131 10.49 -3.68 -2.19
C LYS A 131 9.94 -2.83 -1.08
N VAL A 132 9.78 -1.55 -1.36
CA VAL A 132 9.24 -0.52 -0.48
C VAL A 132 7.72 -0.46 -0.64
N HIS A 133 7.00 -0.46 0.49
CA HIS A 133 5.56 -0.26 0.55
C HIS A 133 5.22 1.09 1.15
N TRP A 134 4.58 1.92 0.35
CA TRP A 134 3.98 3.19 0.73
C TRP A 134 2.48 3.15 0.54
N MET A 135 1.81 4.16 1.08
CA MET A 135 0.37 4.33 0.91
C MET A 135 -0.04 5.80 0.87
N VAL A 136 -1.10 6.07 0.13
CA VAL A 136 -1.79 7.36 0.05
C VAL A 136 -3.29 7.04 0.03
N ASP A 137 -4.08 7.66 0.91
CA ASP A 137 -5.54 7.43 0.98
C ASP A 137 -5.94 5.94 1.06
N ASN A 138 -5.18 5.18 1.88
CA ASN A 138 -5.25 3.72 2.04
C ASN A 138 -4.93 2.90 0.78
N MET A 139 -4.54 3.53 -0.33
CA MET A 139 -4.11 2.84 -1.55
C MET A 139 -2.64 2.45 -1.44
N PRO A 140 -2.28 1.18 -1.64
CA PRO A 140 -0.89 0.75 -1.62
C PRO A 140 -0.16 1.26 -2.87
N VAL A 141 1.14 1.53 -2.76
CA VAL A 141 1.97 1.87 -3.91
C VAL A 141 2.16 0.65 -4.81
N GLY A 142 2.30 0.90 -6.11
CA GLY A 142 2.85 -0.10 -7.01
C GLY A 142 3.56 0.48 -8.22
N VAL A 143 4.12 -0.42 -9.02
CA VAL A 143 4.84 -0.14 -10.25
C VAL A 143 4.17 -0.86 -11.40
N LEU A 144 4.20 -0.24 -12.58
CA LEU A 144 3.77 -0.86 -13.83
C LEU A 144 4.97 -1.47 -14.53
N ASN A 145 5.00 -2.80 -14.63
CA ASN A 145 6.04 -3.55 -15.32
C ASN A 145 5.53 -3.97 -16.69
N SER A 146 6.32 -3.73 -17.74
CA SER A 146 6.02 -4.27 -19.07
C SER A 146 6.17 -5.80 -19.05
N ILE A 147 5.16 -6.50 -19.54
CA ILE A 147 5.20 -7.96 -19.67
C ILE A 147 5.91 -8.30 -20.99
N PRO A 148 6.96 -9.11 -21.00
CA PRO A 148 7.61 -9.53 -22.25
C PRO A 148 6.60 -10.22 -23.18
N GLY A 149 6.40 -9.67 -24.38
CA GLY A 149 5.49 -10.24 -25.38
C GLY A 149 4.01 -9.87 -25.23
N SER A 150 3.65 -8.98 -24.29
CA SER A 150 2.32 -8.37 -24.21
C SER A 150 2.41 -6.85 -24.17
N GLU A 151 1.42 -6.16 -24.74
CA GLU A 151 1.28 -4.71 -24.58
C GLU A 151 0.73 -4.34 -23.18
N GLU A 152 0.20 -5.31 -22.45
CA GLU A 152 -0.31 -5.12 -21.11
C GLU A 152 0.82 -4.90 -20.08
N LYS A 153 0.55 -3.99 -19.14
CA LYS A 153 1.46 -3.70 -18.02
C LYS A 153 0.97 -4.41 -16.77
N ALA A 154 1.82 -5.24 -16.18
CA ALA A 154 1.55 -5.88 -14.90
C ALA A 154 1.72 -4.87 -13.77
N PHE A 155 0.70 -4.70 -12.93
CA PHE A 155 0.80 -3.88 -11.73
C PHE A 155 1.34 -4.72 -10.56
N THR A 156 2.51 -4.36 -10.04
CA THR A 156 3.13 -5.05 -8.91
C THR A 156 3.12 -4.13 -7.69
N ARG A 157 2.68 -4.64 -6.54
CA ARG A 157 2.71 -3.89 -5.27
C ARG A 157 4.14 -3.66 -4.79
N GLY A 158 4.38 -2.46 -4.28
CA GLY A 158 5.69 -2.00 -3.86
C GLY A 158 6.63 -1.68 -5.02
N PHE A 159 7.69 -0.93 -4.74
CA PHE A 159 8.73 -0.61 -5.71
C PHE A 159 10.11 -1.07 -5.20
N PRO A 160 11.02 -1.54 -6.08
CA PRO A 160 12.30 -2.05 -5.63
C PRO A 160 13.19 -0.95 -5.03
N VAL A 161 13.92 -1.29 -3.95
CA VAL A 161 14.93 -0.40 -3.33
C VAL A 161 15.99 0.01 -4.36
N GLY A 162 16.33 -0.90 -5.27
CA GLY A 162 17.30 -0.69 -6.33
C GLY A 162 17.33 -1.89 -7.26
N PHE A 163 18.31 -1.95 -8.15
CA PHE A 163 18.48 -3.06 -9.07
C PHE A 163 19.95 -3.41 -9.25
N THR A 164 20.19 -4.61 -9.76
CA THR A 164 21.53 -5.09 -10.08
C THR A 164 21.74 -5.10 -11.60
N SER A 165 22.95 -4.76 -12.06
CA SER A 165 23.34 -4.94 -13.45
C SER A 165 24.70 -5.61 -13.53
N LYS A 166 24.80 -6.63 -14.39
CA LYS A 166 26.07 -7.32 -14.66
C LYS A 166 26.86 -6.51 -15.68
N THR A 167 28.10 -6.16 -15.34
CA THR A 167 29.07 -5.52 -16.23
C THR A 167 30.30 -6.40 -16.32
N SER A 168 31.18 -6.17 -17.30
CA SER A 168 32.46 -6.89 -17.46
C SER A 168 33.36 -6.83 -16.21
N ALA A 169 33.15 -5.84 -15.32
CA ALA A 169 33.87 -5.66 -14.06
C ALA A 169 33.18 -6.31 -12.83
N GLY A 170 32.06 -7.03 -13.01
CA GLY A 170 31.29 -7.66 -11.94
C GLY A 170 29.84 -7.20 -11.84
N LEU A 171 29.18 -7.59 -10.75
CA LEU A 171 27.79 -7.21 -10.43
C LEU A 171 27.77 -5.84 -9.75
N ASN A 172 27.12 -4.85 -10.37
CA ASN A 172 26.94 -3.52 -9.82
C ASN A 172 25.53 -3.36 -9.22
N ARG A 173 25.42 -2.72 -8.06
CA ARG A 173 24.15 -2.34 -7.41
C ARG A 173 23.85 -0.87 -7.62
N PHE A 174 22.63 -0.58 -8.05
CA PHE A 174 22.13 0.77 -8.29
C PHE A 174 20.95 1.06 -7.37
N LEU A 175 21.01 2.18 -6.66
CA LEU A 175 19.95 2.61 -5.73
C LEU A 175 18.90 3.43 -6.48
N ASN A 176 17.63 3.16 -6.23
CA ASN A 176 16.53 4.01 -6.69
C ASN A 176 16.35 5.18 -5.70
N ASN A 177 16.93 6.32 -6.03
CA ASN A 177 16.94 7.52 -5.20
C ASN A 177 16.07 8.66 -5.76
N HIS A 178 15.60 8.54 -7.00
CA HIS A 178 14.63 9.45 -7.59
C HIS A 178 13.32 8.70 -7.86
N LEU A 179 12.19 9.25 -7.41
CA LEU A 179 10.89 8.60 -7.53
C LEU A 179 9.90 9.53 -8.20
N ARG A 180 9.37 9.14 -9.36
CA ARG A 180 8.22 9.85 -9.94
C ARG A 180 6.94 9.30 -9.34
N ILE A 181 6.31 10.09 -8.50
CA ILE A 181 5.06 9.77 -7.81
C ILE A 181 3.90 10.16 -8.71
N ILE A 182 3.02 9.21 -8.99
CA ILE A 182 1.92 9.38 -9.92
C ILE A 182 0.63 9.02 -9.20
N VAL A 183 -0.20 10.02 -8.95
CA VAL A 183 -1.48 9.86 -8.26
C VAL A 183 -2.59 10.03 -9.28
N LYS A 184 -3.44 9.00 -9.38
CA LYS A 184 -4.63 9.04 -10.23
C LYS A 184 -5.80 9.57 -9.42
N TYR A 185 -6.56 10.47 -10.02
CA TYR A 185 -7.72 11.08 -9.39
C TYR A 185 -8.96 11.02 -10.27
N HIS A 186 -10.11 11.04 -9.63
CA HIS A 186 -11.42 11.15 -10.26
C HIS A 186 -12.12 12.40 -9.70
N ASP A 187 -12.69 13.21 -10.58
CA ASP A 187 -13.46 14.40 -10.20
C ASP A 187 -14.91 13.98 -10.00
N ASP A 188 -15.45 14.22 -8.82
CA ASP A 188 -16.86 14.00 -8.51
C ASP A 188 -17.62 15.28 -8.86
N ILE A 189 -18.34 15.24 -9.98
CA ILE A 189 -19.07 16.40 -10.54
C ILE A 189 -20.38 16.64 -9.77
N ASP A 190 -20.91 15.61 -9.09
CA ASP A 190 -22.16 15.69 -8.34
C ASP A 190 -21.95 16.10 -6.87
N GLY A 191 -20.69 16.22 -6.44
CA GLY A 191 -20.34 16.60 -5.08
C GLY A 191 -20.53 18.10 -4.86
N THR A 192 -21.41 18.46 -3.93
CA THR A 192 -21.51 19.78 -3.31
C THR A 192 -20.20 20.12 -2.59
N GLY A 193 -19.21 20.59 -3.33
CA GLY A 193 -17.98 21.14 -2.76
C GLY A 193 -18.27 22.41 -1.95
N ASP A 194 -17.33 22.78 -1.07
CA ASP A 194 -17.39 24.04 -0.32
C ASP A 194 -17.39 25.27 -1.24
N ASN A 195 -16.98 25.08 -2.50
CA ASN A 195 -17.08 26.06 -3.59
C ASN A 195 -17.92 25.42 -4.72
N GLU A 196 -19.04 26.03 -5.09
CA GLU A 196 -19.97 25.53 -6.13
C GLU A 196 -19.32 25.44 -7.54
N ASP A 197 -18.13 26.02 -7.74
CA ASP A 197 -17.47 26.14 -9.04
C ASP A 197 -16.34 25.12 -9.31
N GLU A 198 -15.84 24.36 -8.32
CA GLU A 198 -14.82 23.32 -8.55
C GLU A 198 -15.25 21.94 -8.00
N PRO A 199 -15.19 20.87 -8.83
CA PRO A 199 -15.59 19.53 -8.40
C PRO A 199 -14.62 18.98 -7.36
N THR A 200 -15.19 18.31 -6.34
CA THR A 200 -14.39 17.60 -5.34
C THR A 200 -13.64 16.43 -5.98
N THR A 201 -12.47 16.10 -5.45
CA THR A 201 -11.55 15.13 -6.05
C THR A 201 -11.38 13.93 -5.13
N LYS A 202 -11.41 12.73 -5.70
CA LYS A 202 -11.12 11.48 -4.99
C LYS A 202 -9.89 10.81 -5.56
N ILE A 203 -9.04 10.25 -4.70
CA ILE A 203 -7.84 9.51 -5.11
C ILE A 203 -8.24 8.08 -5.46
N VAL A 204 -7.96 7.68 -6.70
CA VAL A 204 -8.37 6.38 -7.26
C VAL A 204 -7.18 5.51 -7.69
N GLY A 205 -5.95 6.02 -7.61
CA GLY A 205 -4.78 5.19 -7.85
C GLY A 205 -3.48 5.84 -7.42
N PHE A 206 -2.50 4.99 -7.14
CA PHE A 206 -1.20 5.39 -6.63
C PHE A 206 -0.12 4.47 -7.19
N ARG A 207 0.74 5.04 -8.03
CA ARG A 207 1.88 4.33 -8.61
C ARG A 207 3.13 5.17 -8.56
N VAL A 208 4.29 4.51 -8.65
CA VAL A 208 5.58 5.19 -8.75
C VAL A 208 6.40 4.64 -9.90
N GLU A 209 7.24 5.49 -10.47
CA GLU A 209 8.28 5.10 -11.42
C GLU A 209 9.64 5.34 -10.75
N PRO A 210 10.29 4.27 -10.25
CA PRO A 210 11.57 4.40 -9.57
C PRO A 210 12.72 4.54 -10.57
N MET A 211 13.65 5.45 -10.27
CA MET A 211 14.82 5.72 -11.10
C MET A 211 16.09 5.83 -10.25
N SER A 212 17.22 5.44 -10.83
CA SER A 212 18.53 5.63 -10.24
C SER A 212 19.22 6.82 -10.88
N ILE A 213 19.57 7.84 -10.10
CA ILE A 213 20.16 9.08 -10.61
C ILE A 213 21.34 9.50 -9.73
N LYS A 214 22.52 9.53 -10.33
CA LYS A 214 23.71 10.15 -9.75
C LYS A 214 23.57 11.67 -9.86
N HIS A 215 22.88 12.26 -8.90
CA HIS A 215 22.67 13.70 -8.84
C HIS A 215 24.00 14.46 -8.77
N ALA A 216 24.09 15.53 -9.55
CA ALA A 216 25.17 16.50 -9.54
C ALA A 216 24.58 17.90 -9.32
N TRP A 217 25.37 18.79 -8.73
CA TRP A 217 24.99 20.17 -8.43
C TRP A 217 26.19 21.10 -8.57
N ALA A 218 25.92 22.40 -8.66
CA ALA A 218 26.96 23.41 -8.66
C ALA A 218 27.41 23.74 -7.22
N GLY A 219 28.73 23.74 -6.98
CA GLY A 219 29.34 24.10 -5.69
C GLY A 219 29.75 22.92 -4.81
N ASP A 220 30.58 23.21 -3.80
CA ASP A 220 31.24 22.19 -2.96
C ASP A 220 30.33 21.58 -1.87
N SER A 221 29.26 22.28 -1.48
CA SER A 221 28.36 21.84 -0.39
C SER A 221 26.89 21.97 -0.77
N PHE A 222 26.11 20.91 -0.54
CA PHE A 222 24.67 20.92 -0.78
C PHE A 222 23.92 21.67 0.34
N ASN A 223 23.24 22.76 -0.02
CA ASN A 223 22.37 23.53 0.86
C ASN A 223 20.90 23.34 0.44
N PRO A 224 20.05 22.77 1.33
CA PRO A 224 18.62 22.65 1.06
C PRO A 224 17.99 24.02 0.80
N GLY A 225 17.46 24.23 -0.41
CA GLY A 225 16.73 25.46 -0.79
C GLY A 225 17.51 26.47 -1.65
N SER A 226 18.85 26.38 -1.72
CA SER A 226 19.65 27.25 -2.60
C SER A 226 20.42 26.49 -3.68
N THR A 227 20.68 25.21 -3.46
CA THR A 227 21.42 24.38 -4.41
C THR A 227 20.49 23.83 -5.48
N THR A 228 20.76 24.17 -6.74
CA THR A 228 20.07 23.63 -7.90
C THR A 228 20.79 22.39 -8.42
N LEU A 229 20.02 21.35 -8.70
CA LEU A 229 20.54 20.12 -9.32
C LEU A 229 20.76 20.37 -10.81
N SER A 230 21.85 19.85 -11.37
CA SER A 230 22.10 19.89 -12.82
C SER A 230 21.46 18.71 -13.55
N THR A 231 21.10 17.66 -12.82
CA THR A 231 20.54 16.41 -13.37
C THR A 231 19.03 16.42 -13.53
N CYS A 232 18.33 17.33 -12.82
CA CYS A 232 16.91 17.56 -13.01
C CYS A 232 16.55 18.96 -12.52
N SER A 233 15.44 19.50 -13.02
CA SER A 233 14.88 20.79 -12.63
C SER A 233 13.37 20.78 -12.89
N SER A 234 12.67 21.84 -12.50
CA SER A 234 11.24 21.99 -12.78
C SER A 234 10.93 22.02 -14.30
N SER A 235 11.86 22.52 -15.12
CA SER A 235 11.73 22.56 -16.59
C SER A 235 12.27 21.31 -17.30
N SER A 236 13.11 20.53 -16.62
CA SER A 236 13.70 19.30 -17.16
C SER A 236 13.55 18.18 -16.12
N PRO A 237 12.43 17.44 -16.16
CA PRO A 237 12.19 16.32 -15.27
C PRO A 237 13.28 15.28 -15.38
N ALA A 238 13.50 14.54 -14.29
CA ALA A 238 14.54 13.53 -14.27
C ALA A 238 14.22 12.39 -15.26
N THR A 239 15.25 11.90 -15.95
CA THR A 239 15.14 10.82 -16.94
C THR A 239 15.95 9.61 -16.49
N ASN A 240 15.43 8.42 -16.78
CA ASN A 240 16.10 7.16 -16.47
C ASN A 240 17.22 6.86 -17.49
N ASP A 241 18.35 7.58 -17.40
CA ASP A 241 19.53 7.38 -18.28
C ASP A 241 20.52 6.38 -17.65
N PRO A 242 20.76 5.20 -18.27
CA PRO A 242 21.70 4.20 -17.78
C PRO A 242 23.13 4.70 -17.53
N ARG A 243 23.56 5.77 -18.21
CA ARG A 243 24.88 6.36 -18.05
C ARG A 243 25.02 7.14 -16.75
N ASN A 244 23.91 7.53 -16.14
CA ASN A 244 23.87 8.36 -14.94
C ASN A 244 23.33 7.62 -13.70
N TYR A 245 23.34 6.28 -13.70
CA TYR A 245 22.85 5.54 -12.54
C TYR A 245 23.78 5.68 -11.32
N LEU A 246 23.16 5.79 -10.15
CA LEU A 246 23.86 5.89 -8.87
C LEU A 246 24.35 4.50 -8.43
N ASN A 247 25.61 4.21 -8.73
CA ASN A 247 26.28 2.98 -8.28
C ASN A 247 26.68 3.09 -6.80
N VAL A 248 26.12 2.22 -5.96
CA VAL A 248 26.34 2.22 -4.51
C VAL A 248 27.72 1.65 -4.16
N ASP A 249 28.21 0.68 -4.94
CA ASP A 249 29.49 0.00 -4.70
C ASP A 249 30.70 0.93 -4.89
N LYS A 250 30.61 1.84 -5.87
CA LYS A 250 31.73 2.67 -6.34
C LYS A 250 31.74 4.11 -5.83
N SER A 251 30.81 4.49 -4.94
CA SER A 251 30.71 5.88 -4.48
C SER A 251 31.54 6.10 -3.19
N PRO A 252 32.77 6.68 -3.25
CA PRO A 252 33.63 6.85 -2.08
C PRO A 252 33.00 7.79 -1.03
N ASP A 253 32.52 8.96 -1.44
CA ASP A 253 31.95 9.99 -0.54
C ASP A 253 30.43 9.89 -0.30
N SER A 254 29.80 8.93 -0.96
CA SER A 254 28.48 8.37 -0.63
C SER A 254 27.35 9.32 -0.29
N THR A 255 27.38 10.52 -0.85
CA THR A 255 26.29 11.47 -0.69
C THR A 255 25.19 11.07 -1.65
N VAL A 256 24.05 10.67 -1.10
CA VAL A 256 22.84 10.32 -1.83
C VAL A 256 21.85 11.46 -1.66
N VAL A 257 21.43 12.02 -2.80
CA VAL A 257 20.34 13.00 -2.86
C VAL A 257 19.08 12.22 -3.20
N PHE A 258 18.08 12.28 -2.34
CA PHE A 258 16.76 11.71 -2.61
C PHE A 258 15.86 12.79 -3.19
N THR A 259 15.26 12.50 -4.34
CA THR A 259 14.42 13.45 -5.07
C THR A 259 13.15 12.78 -5.56
N TYR A 260 12.15 13.58 -5.93
CA TYR A 260 10.89 13.07 -6.43
C TYR A 260 10.21 14.03 -7.40
N ASP A 261 9.38 13.46 -8.27
CA ASP A 261 8.39 14.19 -9.06
C ASP A 261 7.00 13.85 -8.50
N VAL A 262 6.04 14.76 -8.68
CA VAL A 262 4.62 14.53 -8.39
C VAL A 262 3.83 14.84 -9.66
N VAL A 263 3.10 13.85 -10.15
CA VAL A 263 2.25 13.95 -11.34
C VAL A 263 0.85 13.51 -10.96
N TRP A 264 -0.13 14.34 -11.33
CA TRP A 264 -1.55 14.04 -11.14
C TRP A 264 -2.18 13.66 -12.48
N GLU A 265 -2.76 12.46 -12.55
CA GLU A 265 -3.40 11.93 -13.77
C GLU A 265 -4.91 11.80 -13.54
N LYS A 266 -5.73 12.49 -14.34
CA LYS A 266 -7.18 12.28 -14.31
C LYS A 266 -7.51 10.87 -14.82
N SER A 267 -8.39 10.17 -14.13
CA SER A 267 -8.85 8.82 -14.47
C SER A 267 -10.36 8.76 -14.59
N ALA A 268 -10.86 7.95 -15.52
CA ALA A 268 -12.27 7.65 -15.66
C ALA A 268 -12.76 6.62 -14.61
N VAL A 269 -11.84 5.95 -13.90
CA VAL A 269 -12.18 4.95 -12.87
C VAL A 269 -12.87 5.64 -11.70
N GLU A 270 -14.05 5.15 -11.34
CA GLU A 270 -14.79 5.62 -10.16
C GLU A 270 -14.12 5.16 -8.86
N TRP A 271 -14.40 5.86 -7.75
CA TRP A 271 -13.80 5.53 -6.46
C TRP A 271 -14.16 4.10 -5.98
N THR A 272 -15.35 3.61 -6.32
CA THR A 272 -15.83 2.26 -5.99
C THR A 272 -14.97 1.15 -6.62
N GLU A 273 -14.49 1.36 -7.85
CA GLU A 273 -13.70 0.41 -8.63
C GLU A 273 -12.18 0.56 -8.43
N ARG A 274 -11.76 1.53 -7.60
CA ARG A 274 -10.33 1.90 -7.45
C ARG A 274 -9.42 0.74 -7.02
N TRP A 275 -9.98 -0.27 -6.35
CA TRP A 275 -9.25 -1.44 -5.85
C TRP A 275 -8.99 -2.52 -6.91
N ASP A 276 -9.72 -2.51 -8.02
CA ASP A 276 -9.70 -3.60 -9.01
C ASP A 276 -8.31 -3.80 -9.61
N VAL A 277 -7.59 -2.71 -9.88
CA VAL A 277 -6.20 -2.75 -10.38
C VAL A 277 -5.27 -3.48 -9.41
N TYR A 278 -5.51 -3.39 -8.10
CA TYR A 278 -4.64 -3.97 -7.07
C TYR A 278 -5.01 -5.41 -6.71
N LEU A 279 -6.25 -5.81 -7.00
CA LEU A 279 -6.75 -7.15 -6.78
C LEU A 279 -6.46 -8.04 -7.99
N ASN A 280 -6.67 -7.53 -9.20
CA ASN A 280 -6.56 -8.30 -10.44
C ASN A 280 -5.10 -8.48 -10.91
N SER A 281 -4.18 -7.59 -10.53
CA SER A 281 -2.79 -7.65 -10.99
C SER A 281 -1.90 -8.65 -10.26
N ASN A 282 -2.39 -9.26 -9.18
CA ASN A 282 -1.71 -10.35 -8.46
C ASN A 282 -2.00 -11.74 -9.06
N ALA A 283 -2.45 -11.80 -10.31
CA ALA A 283 -2.74 -13.06 -11.01
C ALA A 283 -1.52 -13.76 -11.68
N PRO A 284 -0.27 -13.77 -11.16
CA PRO A 284 0.60 -14.93 -11.38
C PRO A 284 0.16 -16.17 -10.58
N SER A 285 -0.92 -16.06 -9.80
CA SER A 285 -1.31 -17.00 -8.74
C SER A 285 -2.31 -18.08 -9.13
N GLU A 286 -2.76 -18.17 -10.40
CA GLU A 286 -3.67 -19.27 -10.79
C GLU A 286 -3.03 -20.62 -10.44
N LYS A 287 -1.72 -20.76 -10.65
CA LYS A 287 -0.97 -21.98 -10.31
C LYS A 287 -0.91 -22.31 -8.81
N VAL A 288 -0.96 -21.31 -7.94
CA VAL A 288 -0.84 -21.50 -6.48
C VAL A 288 -2.20 -21.75 -5.85
N HIS A 289 -3.26 -21.11 -6.36
CA HIS A 289 -4.60 -21.25 -5.81
C HIS A 289 -5.22 -22.61 -6.12
N TRP A 290 -5.04 -23.14 -7.35
CA TRP A 290 -5.54 -24.48 -7.66
C TRP A 290 -4.81 -25.56 -6.83
N PHE A 291 -3.52 -25.36 -6.52
CA PHE A 291 -2.76 -26.30 -5.68
C PHE A 291 -3.34 -26.40 -4.26
N SER A 292 -3.74 -25.27 -3.66
CA SER A 292 -4.41 -25.26 -2.35
C SER A 292 -5.78 -25.93 -2.41
N ILE A 293 -6.57 -25.68 -3.46
CA ILE A 293 -7.88 -26.30 -3.66
C ILE A 293 -7.74 -27.82 -3.79
N THR A 294 -6.80 -28.30 -4.61
CA THR A 294 -6.57 -29.74 -4.79
C THR A 294 -6.10 -30.39 -3.50
N ASN A 295 -5.20 -29.76 -2.75
CA ASN A 295 -4.72 -30.27 -1.48
C ASN A 295 -5.85 -30.41 -0.45
N SER A 296 -6.69 -29.37 -0.29
CA SER A 296 -7.85 -29.43 0.60
C SER A 296 -8.88 -30.47 0.16
N PHE A 297 -9.12 -30.61 -1.15
CA PHE A 297 -10.02 -31.62 -1.70
C PHE A 297 -9.54 -33.05 -1.42
N MET A 298 -8.25 -33.33 -1.59
CA MET A 298 -7.67 -34.64 -1.27
C MET A 298 -7.84 -35.00 0.20
N ILE A 299 -7.60 -34.04 1.11
CA ILE A 299 -7.78 -34.26 2.57
C ILE A 299 -9.23 -34.62 2.89
N ILE A 300 -10.21 -33.89 2.33
CA ILE A 300 -11.63 -34.18 2.54
C ILE A 300 -11.98 -35.59 2.05
N LEU A 301 -11.53 -35.98 0.86
CA LEU A 301 -11.77 -37.31 0.30
C LEU A 301 -11.23 -38.41 1.22
N PHE A 302 -9.99 -38.28 1.70
CA PHE A 302 -9.41 -39.25 2.63
C PHE A 302 -10.17 -39.35 3.96
N LEU A 303 -10.57 -38.21 4.54
CA LEU A 303 -11.36 -38.20 5.78
C LEU A 303 -12.74 -38.83 5.58
N SER A 304 -13.41 -38.56 4.47
CA SER A 304 -14.70 -39.18 4.14
C SER A 304 -14.60 -40.70 3.97
N VAL A 305 -13.56 -41.19 3.27
CA VAL A 305 -13.32 -42.64 3.11
C VAL A 305 -13.02 -43.30 4.46
N MET A 306 -12.21 -42.67 5.30
CA MET A 306 -11.91 -43.19 6.65
C MET A 306 -13.18 -43.30 7.50
N ILE A 307 -14.02 -42.26 7.52
CA ILE A 307 -15.30 -42.26 8.24
C ILE A 307 -16.21 -43.37 7.68
N ALA A 308 -16.32 -43.49 6.36
CA ALA A 308 -17.12 -44.54 5.74
C ALA A 308 -16.67 -45.95 6.14
N ILE A 309 -15.36 -46.21 6.19
CA ILE A 309 -14.81 -47.50 6.64
C ILE A 309 -15.15 -47.76 8.11
N ILE A 310 -15.02 -46.75 8.99
CA ILE A 310 -15.35 -46.87 10.41
C ILE A 310 -16.85 -47.17 10.59
N LEU A 311 -17.72 -46.45 9.90
CA LEU A 311 -19.17 -46.67 9.93
C LEU A 311 -19.55 -48.06 9.39
N LEU A 312 -18.96 -48.49 8.28
CA LEU A 312 -19.18 -49.84 7.73
C LEU A 312 -18.71 -50.93 8.69
N ARG A 313 -17.57 -50.73 9.37
CA ARG A 313 -17.09 -51.67 10.38
C ARG A 313 -18.01 -51.73 11.59
N ALA A 314 -18.45 -50.58 12.09
CA ALA A 314 -19.41 -50.51 13.21
C ALA A 314 -20.73 -51.19 12.84
N LEU A 315 -21.30 -50.86 11.67
CA LEU A 315 -22.56 -51.45 11.18
C LEU A 315 -22.45 -52.97 10.98
N ARG A 316 -21.34 -53.47 10.41
CA ARG A 316 -21.12 -54.92 10.29
C ARG A 316 -21.02 -55.62 11.64
N LYS A 317 -20.36 -54.98 12.61
CA LYS A 317 -20.24 -55.50 13.98
C LYS A 317 -21.60 -55.56 14.67
N ASP A 318 -22.41 -54.51 14.56
CA ASP A 318 -23.75 -54.46 15.13
C ASP A 318 -24.65 -55.52 14.48
N ILE A 319 -24.67 -55.62 13.14
CA ILE A 319 -25.47 -56.65 12.44
C ILE A 319 -25.04 -58.07 12.85
N ALA A 320 -23.75 -58.34 13.00
CA ALA A 320 -23.26 -59.64 13.46
C ALA A 320 -23.75 -59.96 14.89
N GLN A 321 -23.79 -58.96 15.78
CA GLN A 321 -24.26 -59.13 17.15
C GLN A 321 -25.77 -59.38 17.24
N TYR A 322 -26.58 -58.84 16.32
CA TYR A 322 -28.03 -59.07 16.27
C TYR A 322 -28.42 -60.36 15.53
N ASN A 323 -27.54 -60.93 14.70
CA ASN A 323 -27.80 -62.13 13.90
C ASN A 323 -27.22 -63.42 14.50
N ASP A 324 -26.59 -63.39 15.68
CA ASP A 324 -26.24 -64.62 16.42
C ASP A 324 -27.51 -65.17 17.10
N PRO A 325 -28.06 -66.31 16.65
CA PRO A 325 -29.18 -66.95 17.33
C PRO A 325 -28.66 -67.57 18.63
N SER A 326 -29.26 -67.18 19.76
CA SER A 326 -29.16 -67.92 21.02
C SER A 326 -29.61 -69.36 20.86
#